data_AF-A0A167VRG4-F1
#
_entry.id   AF-A0A167VRG4-F1
#
_cell.length_a   1.000
_cell.length_b   1.000
_cell.length_c   1.000
_cell.angle_alpha   90.00
_cell.angle_beta   90.00
_cell.angle_gamma   90.00
#
_symmetry.space_group_name_H-M   'P 1'
#
loop_
_entity.id
_entity.type
_entity.pdbx_description
1 polymer ?
#
loop_
_entity_poly.entity_id
_entity_poly.type
_entity_poly.pdbx_seq_one_letter_code
_entity_poly.pdbx_strand_id
1 'polypeptide(L)'
;YWDDELQEEDIDIVCGVYKIYSGRHETQVSHSSWWPKPNIWKSSGLDVGYWSPTCEVWYQKRLQAIHDGTATLRTATQWRS
;
A
#
# COMPACT_ATOMS: atom_id res chain seq x y z
N TYR A 1 -9.29 -23.49 -17.05
CA TYR A 1 -8.71 -22.14 -17.00
C TYR A 1 -8.69 -21.78 -15.53
N TRP A 2 -7.50 -21.69 -14.94
CA TRP A 2 -7.33 -21.13 -13.60
C TRP A 2 -7.08 -19.64 -13.82
N ASP A 3 -7.88 -18.81 -13.14
CA ASP A 3 -7.75 -17.36 -13.22
C ASP A 3 -6.76 -16.94 -12.12
N ASP A 4 -5.50 -16.76 -12.50
CA ASP A 4 -4.42 -16.30 -11.60
C ASP A 4 -4.47 -14.78 -11.39
N GLU A 5 -5.60 -14.13 -11.72
CA GLU A 5 -5.79 -12.70 -11.52
C GLU A 5 -5.99 -12.38 -10.04
N LEU A 6 -5.05 -11.61 -9.49
CA LEU A 6 -5.13 -11.03 -8.15
C LEU A 6 -6.39 -10.18 -8.02
N GLN A 7 -7.30 -10.59 -7.14
CA GLN A 7 -8.49 -9.82 -6.84
C GLN A 7 -8.12 -8.60 -5.96
N GLU A 8 -8.99 -7.60 -5.91
CA GLU A 8 -8.74 -6.41 -5.08
C GLU A 8 -8.57 -6.77 -3.59
N GLU A 9 -9.26 -7.81 -3.13
CA GLU A 9 -9.17 -8.33 -1.77
C GLU A 9 -7.79 -8.92 -1.46
N ASP A 10 -7.19 -9.64 -2.40
CA ASP A 10 -5.84 -10.18 -2.25
C ASP A 10 -4.81 -9.05 -2.17
N ILE A 11 -4.98 -8.01 -2.99
CA ILE A 11 -4.17 -6.81 -2.95
C ILE A 11 -4.32 -6.10 -1.59
N ASP A 12 -5.54 -6.01 -1.06
CA ASP A 12 -5.80 -5.43 0.26
C ASP A 12 -5.04 -6.17 1.35
N ILE A 13 -5.05 -7.51 1.32
CA ILE A 13 -4.33 -8.36 2.27
C ILE A 13 -2.83 -8.15 2.16
N VAL A 14 -2.26 -8.28 0.95
CA VAL A 14 -0.82 -8.16 0.70
C VAL A 14 -0.30 -6.77 1.06
N CYS A 15 -1.07 -5.72 0.81
CA CYS A 15 -0.68 -4.34 1.13
C CYS A 15 -0.93 -3.96 2.59
N GLY A 16 -1.56 -4.83 3.38
CA GLY A 16 -1.93 -4.57 4.78
C GLY A 16 -2.90 -3.40 4.90
N VAL A 17 -4.00 -3.44 4.15
CA VAL A 17 -5.05 -2.40 4.13
C VAL A 17 -5.97 -2.54 5.35
N TYR A 18 -6.18 -1.41 6.03
CA TYR A 18 -7.18 -1.23 7.07
C TYR A 18 -8.33 -0.39 6.52
N LYS A 19 -9.54 -0.92 6.66
CA LYS A 19 -10.80 -0.25 6.32
C LYS A 19 -11.33 0.45 7.57
N ILE A 20 -11.27 1.77 7.58
CA ILE A 20 -11.68 2.61 8.71
C ILE A 20 -13.06 3.19 8.40
N TYR A 21 -14.06 2.76 9.17
CA TYR A 21 -15.44 3.20 9.03
C TYR A 21 -15.68 4.43 9.91
N SER A 22 -16.01 5.58 9.31
CA SER A 22 -16.42 6.75 10.10
C SER A 22 -17.92 6.62 10.43
N GLY A 23 -18.25 6.52 11.72
CA GLY A 23 -19.58 6.15 12.23
C GLY A 23 -20.76 7.09 11.92
N ARG A 24 -20.63 8.01 10.95
CA ARG A 24 -21.73 8.89 10.50
C ARG A 24 -22.51 8.33 9.31
N HIS A 25 -21.94 7.41 8.54
CA HIS A 25 -22.64 6.71 7.46
C HIS A 25 -21.82 5.47 7.05
N GLU A 26 -22.46 4.32 6.86
CA GLU A 26 -21.79 3.06 6.43
C GLU A 26 -21.04 3.20 5.09
N THR A 27 -21.30 4.28 4.34
CA THR A 27 -20.69 4.55 3.03
C THR A 27 -19.37 5.32 3.10
N GLN A 28 -18.94 5.82 4.26
CA GLN A 28 -17.65 6.50 4.40
C GLN A 28 -16.59 5.57 4.98
N VAL A 29 -15.90 4.87 4.09
CA VAL A 29 -14.77 4.01 4.41
C VAL A 29 -13.48 4.66 3.94
N SER A 30 -12.55 4.89 4.86
CA SER A 30 -11.19 5.31 4.52
C SER A 30 -10.28 4.08 4.47
N HIS A 31 -9.49 3.96 3.40
CA HIS A 31 -8.51 2.89 3.26
C HIS A 31 -7.11 3.43 3.58
N SER A 32 -6.47 2.84 4.58
CA SER A 32 -5.07 3.14 4.91
C SER A 32 -4.25 1.85 4.90
N SER A 33 -3.01 1.89 4.42
CA SER A 33 -2.20 0.69 4.20
C SER A 33 -0.77 0.85 4.68
N TRP A 34 -0.14 -0.29 4.98
CA TRP A 34 1.29 -0.33 5.31
C TRP A 34 2.17 -0.23 4.07
N TRP A 35 1.72 -0.79 2.95
CA TRP A 35 2.38 -0.74 1.65
C TRP A 35 1.50 -0.08 0.59
N PRO A 36 2.06 0.62 -0.41
CA PRO A 36 1.28 1.23 -1.48
C PRO A 36 0.67 0.14 -2.36
N LYS A 37 -0.59 0.32 -2.76
CA LYS A 37 -1.25 -0.56 -3.73
C LYS A 37 -0.56 -0.47 -5.11
N PRO A 38 -0.67 -1.49 -5.97
CA PRO A 38 -0.04 -1.51 -7.29
C PRO A 38 -0.35 -0.28 -8.16
N ASN A 39 -1.59 0.21 -8.14
CA ASN A 39 -1.98 1.41 -8.89
C ASN A 39 -1.31 2.70 -8.37
N ILE A 40 -0.93 2.76 -7.09
CA ILE A 40 -0.18 3.86 -6.50
C ILE A 40 1.31 3.71 -6.82
N TRP A 41 1.85 2.50 -6.69
CA TRP A 41 3.24 2.19 -7.04
C TRP A 41 3.55 2.55 -8.50
N LYS A 42 2.66 2.19 -9.43
CA LYS A 42 2.78 2.51 -10.87
C LYS A 42 2.89 4.01 -11.18
N SER A 43 2.36 4.86 -10.31
CA SER A 43 2.47 6.32 -10.47
C SER A 43 3.73 6.91 -9.83
N SER A 44 4.54 6.09 -9.15
CA SER A 44 5.77 6.52 -8.48
C SER A 44 6.98 6.46 -9.42
N GLY A 45 8.05 7.19 -9.07
CA GLY A 45 9.34 7.07 -9.76
C GLY A 45 10.09 5.76 -9.50
N LEU A 46 9.54 4.83 -8.71
CA LEU A 46 10.12 3.51 -8.44
C LEU A 46 9.56 2.43 -9.36
N ASP A 47 8.51 2.72 -10.14
CA ASP A 47 8.02 1.81 -11.17
C ASP A 47 8.87 1.92 -12.44
N VAL A 48 10.02 1.25 -12.43
CA VAL A 48 10.98 1.20 -13.55
C VAL A 48 10.90 -0.10 -14.36
N GLY A 49 9.82 -0.87 -14.19
CA GLY A 49 9.59 -2.15 -14.89
C GLY A 49 10.28 -3.37 -14.27
N TYR A 50 11.07 -3.20 -13.21
CA TYR A 50 11.68 -4.28 -12.44
C TYR A 50 11.98 -3.84 -11.01
N TRP A 51 12.32 -4.78 -10.13
CA TRP A 51 12.76 -4.48 -8.77
C TRP A 51 14.21 -3.95 -8.77
N SER A 52 14.35 -2.64 -8.83
CA SER A 52 15.66 -1.98 -8.83
C SER A 52 16.29 -1.96 -7.43
N PRO A 53 17.62 -1.76 -7.30
CA PRO A 53 18.26 -1.55 -6.01
C PRO A 53 17.64 -0.41 -5.19
N THR A 54 17.12 0.63 -5.86
CA THR A 54 16.43 1.74 -5.19
C THR A 54 15.09 1.30 -4.60
N CYS A 55 14.37 0.37 -5.26
CA CYS A 55 13.15 -0.25 -4.73
C CYS A 55 13.44 -1.02 -3.44
N GLU A 56 14.51 -1.81 -3.43
CA GLU A 56 14.96 -2.56 -2.24
C GLU A 56 15.29 -1.62 -1.08
N VAL A 57 16.09 -0.58 -1.34
CA VAL A 57 16.45 0.43 -0.31
C VAL A 57 15.20 1.11 0.25
N TRP A 58 14.24 1.46 -0.60
CA TRP A 58 12.97 2.04 -0.16
C TRP A 58 12.18 1.08 0.73
N TYR A 59 12.07 -0.19 0.32
CA TYR A 59 11.34 -1.22 1.04
C TYR A 59 11.95 -1.46 2.43
N GLN A 60 13.26 -1.70 2.49
CA GLN A 60 13.98 -1.94 3.73
C GLN A 60 13.88 -0.76 4.70
N LYS A 61 14.03 0.48 4.20
CA LYS A 61 13.87 1.68 5.03
C LYS A 61 12.48 1.78 5.65
N ARG A 62 11.44 1.51 4.85
CA ARG A 62 10.07 1.56 5.36
C ARG A 62 9.79 0.40 6.32
N LEU A 63 10.25 -0.81 6.01
CA LEU A 63 10.13 -1.97 6.89
C LEU A 63 10.76 -1.69 8.26
N GLN A 64 11.98 -1.13 8.27
CA GLN A 64 12.65 -0.72 9.50
C GLN A 64 11.82 0.33 10.26
N ALA A 65 11.30 1.35 9.58
CA ALA A 65 10.47 2.37 10.23
C ALA A 65 9.17 1.79 10.82
N ILE A 66 8.59 0.74 10.23
CA ILE A 66 7.45 0.01 10.78
C ILE A 66 7.86 -0.72 12.07
N HIS A 67 8.98 -1.44 12.05
CA HIS A 67 9.50 -2.13 13.23
C HIS A 67 9.89 -1.18 14.37
N ASP A 68 10.43 -0.01 14.04
CA ASP A 68 10.79 1.04 15.00
C ASP A 68 9.58 1.82 15.51
N GLY A 69 8.38 1.57 14.98
CA GLY A 69 7.15 2.28 15.33
C GLY A 69 7.11 3.74 14.87
N THR A 70 7.99 4.13 13.95
CA THR A 70 8.06 5.50 13.41
C THR A 70 7.25 5.69 12.13
N ALA A 71 6.90 4.61 11.44
CA ALA A 71 6.00 4.63 10.30
C ALA A 71 4.53 4.59 10.73
N THR A 72 3.68 5.24 9.94
CA THR A 72 2.22 5.20 10.09
C THR A 72 1.56 4.59 8.86
N LEU A 73 0.33 4.09 9.06
CA LEU A 73 -0.58 3.76 7.98
C LEU A 73 -0.82 4.99 7.10
N ARG A 74 -0.78 4.81 5.78
CA ARG A 74 -0.97 5.90 4.82
C ARG A 74 -2.19 5.64 3.94
N THR A 75 -2.96 6.68 3.70
CA THR A 75 -4.02 6.73 2.69
C THR A 75 -3.42 6.81 1.29
N ALA A 76 -4.23 6.52 0.26
CA ALA A 76 -3.82 6.64 -1.14
C ALA A 76 -3.27 8.04 -1.49
N THR A 77 -3.84 9.11 -0.92
CA THR A 77 -3.37 10.49 -1.14
C THR A 77 -2.02 10.73 -0.48
N GLN A 78 -1.84 10.25 0.75
CA GLN A 78 -0.55 10.36 1.44
C GLN A 78 0.53 9.62 0.66
N TRP A 79 0.23 8.44 0.09
CA TRP A 79 1.20 7.72 -0.73
C TRP A 79 1.69 8.46 -1.98
N ARG A 80 0.85 9.31 -2.57
CA ARG A 80 1.20 10.10 -3.77
C ARG A 80 1.92 11.41 -3.45
N SER A 81 1.92 11.83 -2.18
CA SER A 81 2.59 13.04 -1.68
C SER A 81 4.01 12.70 -1.24
#